data_AF-A0A385Q1I2-F1
#
_entry.id   AF-A0A385Q1I2-F1
#
_cell.length_a   1.000
_cell.length_b   1.000
_cell.length_c   1.000
_cell.angle_alpha   90.00
_cell.angle_beta   90.00
_cell.angle_gamma   90.00
#
_symmetry.space_group_name_H-M   'P 1'
#
loop_
_entity.id
_entity.type
_entity.pdbx_description
1 polymer ?
#
loop_
_entity_poly.entity_id
_entity_poly.type
_entity_poly.pdbx_seq_one_letter_code
_entity_poly.pdbx_strand_id
1 'polypeptide(L)'
;MRREMVIQRLWTEEELEILADMRRQRIVVSKIGERLNRSTASVRLKLSTMGEDLWDRSRWSRYISKRTRNYWTYEELYDAKLILECGGTFAEAAKKTSHNSGSLRSKISMMGSDFWEERNWEMYTVG
;
A
#
# COMPACT_ATOMS: atom_id res chain seq x y z
N MET A 1 -22.85 -7.77 8.05
CA MET A 1 -21.66 -7.07 8.61
C MET A 1 -20.78 -6.64 7.45
N ARG A 2 -20.59 -5.34 7.21
CA ARG A 2 -19.54 -4.88 6.29
C ARG A 2 -18.20 -5.16 6.96
N ARG A 3 -17.38 -6.05 6.41
CA ARG A 3 -15.97 -6.12 6.79
C ARG A 3 -15.34 -4.84 6.28
N GLU A 4 -14.97 -3.93 7.18
CA GLU A 4 -14.03 -2.87 6.84
C GLU A 4 -12.76 -3.55 6.31
N MET A 5 -12.51 -3.41 5.02
CA MET A 5 -11.30 -3.93 4.40
C MET A 5 -10.15 -3.04 4.86
N VAL A 6 -9.39 -3.50 5.84
CA VAL A 6 -8.16 -2.85 6.27
C VAL A 6 -7.21 -2.81 5.08
N ILE A 7 -7.01 -1.62 4.50
CA ILE A 7 -5.95 -1.37 3.53
C ILE A 7 -4.64 -1.70 4.25
N GLN A 8 -3.98 -2.80 3.87
CA GLN A 8 -2.70 -3.17 4.48
C GLN A 8 -1.66 -2.13 4.06
N ARG A 9 -1.39 -1.16 4.94
CA ARG A 9 -0.27 -0.23 4.81
C ARG A 9 1.03 -1.03 4.70
N LEU A 10 1.60 -1.04 3.50
CA LEU A 10 2.80 -1.79 3.16
C LEU A 10 4.03 -1.14 3.79
N TRP A 11 5.06 -1.94 4.09
CA TRP A 11 6.30 -1.46 4.70
C TRP A 11 7.25 -0.91 3.62
N THR A 12 7.80 0.28 3.82
CA THR A 12 8.82 0.88 2.94
C THR A 12 10.24 0.59 3.43
N GLU A 13 11.25 0.89 2.62
CA GLU A 13 12.65 0.74 3.01
C GLU A 13 13.01 1.70 4.14
N GLU A 14 12.55 2.95 4.07
CA GLU A 14 12.77 3.98 5.07
C GLU A 14 12.16 3.59 6.42
N GLU A 15 10.95 3.00 6.41
CA GLU A 15 10.34 2.49 7.64
C GLU A 15 11.14 1.33 8.25
N LEU A 16 11.75 0.48 7.43
CA LEU A 16 12.63 -0.58 7.91
C LEU A 16 13.95 -0.04 8.46
N GLU A 17 14.48 1.03 7.86
CA GLU A 17 15.68 1.72 8.33
C GLU A 17 15.46 2.35 9.70
N ILE A 18 14.34 3.07 9.88
CA ILE A 18 13.93 3.61 11.18
C ILE A 18 13.69 2.48 12.19
N LEU A 19 13.01 1.40 11.78
CA LEU A 19 12.76 0.25 12.64
C LEU A 19 14.06 -0.38 13.13
N ALA A 20 15.04 -0.61 12.25
CA ALA A 20 16.32 -1.19 12.60
C ALA A 20 17.12 -0.28 13.53
N ASP A 21 17.20 1.02 13.23
CA ASP A 21 17.93 2.00 14.05
C ASP A 21 17.34 2.12 15.46
N MET A 22 16.02 2.29 15.56
CA MET A 22 15.35 2.38 16.86
C MET A 22 15.47 1.07 17.67
N ARG A 23 15.54 -0.10 17.01
CA ARG A 23 15.80 -1.37 17.71
C ARG A 23 17.25 -1.51 18.17
N ARG A 24 18.25 -1.00 17.42
CA ARG A 24 19.64 -0.91 17.91
C ARG A 24 19.73 -0.04 19.16
N GLN A 25 18.99 1.07 19.18
CA GLN A 25 18.87 1.97 20.33
C GLN A 25 18.01 1.40 21.48
N ARG A 26 17.51 0.15 21.35
CA ARG A 26 16.65 -0.53 22.33
C ARG A 26 15.37 0.23 22.67
N ILE A 27 14.85 1.02 21.72
CA ILE A 27 13.58 1.73 21.90
C ILE A 27 12.43 0.71 21.98
N VAL A 28 11.48 0.98 22.88
CA VAL A 28 10.28 0.16 23.08
C VAL A 28 9.36 0.23 21.87
N VAL A 29 8.68 -0.89 21.56
CA VAL A 29 7.89 -1.06 20.33
C VAL A 29 6.74 -0.04 20.22
N SER A 30 6.16 0.41 21.33
CA SER A 30 5.10 1.44 21.32
C SER A 30 5.59 2.76 20.72
N LYS A 31 6.76 3.24 21.16
CA LYS A 31 7.39 4.47 20.63
C LYS A 31 7.81 4.33 19.17
N ILE A 32 8.23 3.14 18.76
CA ILE A 32 8.49 2.84 17.34
C ILE A 32 7.18 2.95 16.53
N GLY A 33 6.09 2.40 17.07
CA GLY A 33 4.75 2.53 16.47
C GLY A 33 4.34 3.99 16.30
N GLU A 34 4.48 4.81 17.34
CA GLU A 34 4.22 6.26 17.28
C GLU A 34 5.07 6.93 16.18
N ARG A 35 6.39 6.67 16.16
CA ARG A 35 7.30 7.28 15.18
C ARG A 35 6.97 6.91 13.73
N LEU A 36 6.54 5.67 13.50
CA LEU A 36 6.16 5.14 12.19
C LEU A 36 4.68 5.37 11.85
N ASN A 37 3.89 5.92 12.76
CA ASN A 37 2.43 5.97 12.67
C ASN A 37 1.80 4.58 12.42
N ARG A 38 2.32 3.53 13.07
CA ARG A 38 1.87 2.13 12.93
C ARG A 38 1.39 1.60 14.26
N SER A 39 0.41 0.69 14.22
CA SER A 39 -0.03 0.01 15.44
C SER A 39 1.11 -0.82 16.04
N THR A 40 1.16 -0.87 17.38
CA THR A 40 2.15 -1.69 18.09
C THR A 40 2.12 -3.15 17.63
N ALA A 41 0.92 -3.68 17.34
CA ALA A 41 0.75 -5.03 16.81
C ALA A 41 1.41 -5.21 15.43
N SER A 42 1.25 -4.23 14.53
CA SER A 42 1.89 -4.25 13.20
C SER A 42 3.42 -4.27 13.31
N VAL A 43 3.99 -3.47 14.22
CA VAL A 43 5.44 -3.44 14.46
C VAL A 43 5.94 -4.76 15.05
N ARG A 44 5.24 -5.33 16.05
CA ARG A 44 5.60 -6.65 16.63
C ARG A 44 5.58 -7.75 15.59
N LEU A 45 4.51 -7.80 14.79
CA LEU A 45 4.39 -8.77 13.69
C LEU A 45 5.55 -8.61 12.71
N LYS A 46 5.90 -7.37 12.35
CA LYS A 46 6.99 -7.11 11.43
C LYS A 46 8.34 -7.58 11.95
N LEU A 47 8.67 -7.23 13.20
CA LEU A 47 9.89 -7.68 13.87
C LEU A 47 9.97 -9.20 13.94
N SER A 48 8.87 -9.87 14.31
CA SER A 48 8.81 -11.33 14.35
C SER A 48 8.97 -11.97 12.96
N THR A 49 8.46 -11.31 11.91
CA THR A 49 8.52 -11.81 10.53
C THR A 49 9.93 -11.65 9.95
N MET A 50 10.63 -10.56 10.27
CA MET A 50 11.99 -10.30 9.80
C MET A 50 13.04 -11.10 10.56
N GLY A 51 12.93 -11.18 11.89
CA GLY A 51 13.96 -11.82 12.72
C GLY A 51 15.34 -11.22 12.46
N GLU A 52 16.32 -12.09 12.18
CA GLU A 52 17.70 -11.69 11.86
C GLU A 52 17.83 -10.90 10.55
N ASP A 53 16.90 -11.07 9.61
CA ASP A 53 16.91 -10.32 8.34
C ASP A 53 16.69 -8.81 8.57
N LEU A 54 16.27 -8.38 9.77
CA LEU A 54 16.23 -6.95 10.14
C LEU A 54 17.60 -6.29 10.03
N TRP A 55 18.67 -7.02 10.28
CA TRP A 55 20.04 -6.48 10.32
C TRP A 55 20.76 -6.54 8.98
N ASP A 56 20.21 -7.25 7.99
CA ASP A 56 20.76 -7.42 6.65
C ASP A 56 19.90 -6.65 5.63
N ARG A 57 20.35 -5.44 5.28
CA ARG A 57 19.66 -4.56 4.32
C ARG A 57 19.43 -5.24 2.96
N SER A 58 20.31 -6.15 2.54
CA SER A 58 20.16 -6.86 1.26
C SER A 58 18.91 -7.76 1.21
N ARG A 59 18.40 -8.17 2.38
CA ARG A 59 17.21 -9.04 2.51
C ARG A 59 15.91 -8.28 2.68
N TRP A 60 15.95 -6.97 2.95
CA TRP A 60 14.76 -6.15 3.23
C TRP A 60 13.74 -6.17 2.08
N SER A 61 14.20 -6.34 0.84
CA SER A 61 13.34 -6.46 -0.35
C SER A 61 12.33 -7.62 -0.31
N ARG A 62 12.51 -8.62 0.59
CA ARG A 62 11.54 -9.71 0.84
C ARG A 62 10.37 -9.26 1.71
N TYR A 63 10.60 -8.23 2.53
CA TYR A 63 9.68 -7.76 3.56
C TYR A 63 9.02 -6.45 3.19
N ILE A 64 9.66 -5.66 2.34
CA ILE A 64 9.01 -4.57 1.61
C ILE A 64 8.07 -5.28 0.63
N SER A 65 6.77 -5.03 0.74
CA SER A 65 5.83 -5.68 -0.16
C SER A 65 6.12 -5.21 -1.58
N LYS A 66 6.64 -6.12 -2.42
CA LYS A 66 6.75 -5.95 -3.88
C LYS A 66 5.38 -5.93 -4.57
N ARG A 67 4.31 -5.56 -3.85
CA ARG A 67 3.01 -5.36 -4.45
C ARG A 67 2.99 -3.99 -5.10
N THR A 68 3.77 -3.82 -6.17
CA THR A 68 3.46 -2.84 -7.21
C THR A 68 1.98 -2.97 -7.63
N ARG A 69 1.43 -4.19 -7.59
CA ARG A 69 0.01 -4.52 -7.80
C ARG A 69 -1.03 -3.90 -6.84
N ASN A 70 -0.62 -3.32 -5.72
CA ASN A 70 -1.55 -2.70 -4.76
C ASN A 70 -1.49 -1.18 -4.76
N TYR A 71 -0.43 -0.61 -5.32
CA TYR A 71 -0.24 0.81 -5.41
C TYR A 71 -0.84 1.31 -6.71
N TRP A 72 -1.77 2.23 -6.59
CA TRP A 72 -2.40 2.92 -7.71
C TRP A 72 -1.90 4.35 -7.67
N THR A 73 -1.41 4.89 -8.77
CA THR A 73 -1.13 6.34 -8.82
C THR A 73 -2.41 7.10 -9.13
N TYR A 74 -2.40 8.41 -8.85
CA TYR A 74 -3.49 9.29 -9.28
C TYR A 74 -3.70 9.19 -10.80
N GLU A 75 -2.61 9.26 -11.56
CA GLU A 75 -2.61 9.21 -13.02
C GLU A 75 -3.21 7.90 -13.56
N GLU A 76 -2.85 6.75 -12.98
CA GLU A 76 -3.41 5.44 -13.39
C GLU A 76 -4.93 5.39 -13.20
N LEU A 77 -5.43 5.90 -12.07
CA LEU A 77 -6.87 5.94 -11.81
C LEU A 77 -7.57 6.98 -12.69
N TYR A 78 -6.91 8.12 -12.96
CA TYR A 78 -7.46 9.21 -13.76
C TYR A 78 -7.65 8.77 -15.21
N ASP A 79 -6.63 8.19 -15.82
CA ASP A 79 -6.72 7.65 -17.18
C ASP A 79 -7.77 6.54 -17.27
N ALA A 80 -7.85 5.66 -16.28
CA ALA A 80 -8.86 4.61 -16.24
C ALA A 80 -10.28 5.18 -16.10
N LYS A 81 -10.48 6.20 -15.26
CA LYS A 81 -11.76 6.90 -15.08
C LYS A 81 -12.21 7.53 -16.39
N LEU A 82 -11.34 8.28 -17.06
CA LEU A 82 -11.67 8.94 -18.34
C LEU A 82 -12.14 7.92 -19.40
N ILE A 83 -11.43 6.80 -19.55
CA ILE A 83 -11.81 5.76 -20.51
C ILE A 83 -13.19 5.19 -20.18
N LEU A 84 -13.48 4.93 -18.90
CA LEU A 84 -14.77 4.38 -18.47
C LEU A 84 -15.91 5.40 -18.58
N GLU A 85 -15.67 6.68 -18.27
CA GLU A 85 -16.64 7.77 -18.46
C GLU A 85 -17.00 7.96 -19.94
N CYS A 86 -16.05 7.74 -20.85
CA CYS A 86 -16.28 7.74 -22.29
C CYS A 86 -16.94 6.43 -22.82
N GLY A 87 -17.37 5.52 -21.95
CA GLY A 87 -18.03 4.26 -22.33
C GLY A 87 -17.08 3.15 -22.75
N GLY A 88 -15.77 3.31 -22.53
CA GLY A 88 -14.76 2.29 -22.79
C GLY A 88 -14.85 1.10 -21.83
N THR A 89 -14.13 0.03 -22.17
CA THR A 89 -14.12 -1.21 -21.39
C THR A 89 -13.03 -1.21 -20.32
N PHE A 90 -13.18 -2.04 -19.28
CA PHE A 90 -12.11 -2.30 -18.30
C PHE A 90 -10.82 -2.82 -18.94
N ALA A 91 -10.92 -3.52 -20.08
CA ALA A 91 -9.76 -4.01 -20.80
C ALA A 91 -8.98 -2.86 -21.47
N GLU A 92 -9.68 -1.84 -21.98
CA GLU A 92 -9.05 -0.64 -22.55
C GLU A 92 -8.48 0.26 -21.45
N ALA A 93 -9.26 0.49 -20.39
CA ALA A 93 -8.83 1.29 -19.24
C ALA A 93 -7.56 0.72 -18.59
N ALA A 94 -7.50 -0.61 -18.39
CA ALA A 94 -6.35 -1.26 -17.78
C ALA A 94 -5.04 -1.13 -18.59
N LYS A 95 -5.12 -0.89 -19.92
CA LYS A 95 -3.92 -0.66 -20.76
C LYS A 95 -3.16 0.62 -20.38
N LYS A 96 -3.80 1.55 -19.67
CA LYS A 96 -3.19 2.78 -19.14
C LYS A 96 -2.61 2.63 -17.75
N THR A 97 -2.65 1.43 -17.20
CA THR A 97 -2.23 1.15 -15.83
C THR A 97 -1.18 0.06 -15.83
N SER A 98 -0.37 -0.01 -14.78
CA SER A 98 0.53 -1.14 -14.54
C SER A 98 -0.22 -2.42 -14.12
N HIS A 99 -1.56 -2.37 -14.05
CA HIS A 99 -2.45 -3.40 -13.55
C HIS A 99 -3.29 -4.03 -14.67
N ASN A 100 -3.70 -5.28 -14.47
CA ASN A 100 -4.63 -5.93 -15.40
C ASN A 100 -6.08 -5.52 -15.13
N SER A 101 -6.97 -5.84 -16.06
CA SER A 101 -8.40 -5.49 -16.00
C SER A 101 -9.15 -6.07 -14.80
N GLY A 102 -8.75 -7.25 -14.31
CA GLY A 102 -9.31 -7.85 -13.09
C GLY A 102 -8.90 -7.08 -11.82
N SER A 103 -7.64 -6.66 -11.74
CA SER A 103 -7.14 -5.80 -10.67
C SER A 103 -7.83 -4.44 -10.69
N LEU A 104 -7.99 -3.81 -11.86
CA LEU A 104 -8.71 -2.54 -12.02
C LEU A 104 -10.17 -2.64 -11.56
N ARG A 105 -10.89 -3.68 -11.99
CA ARG A 105 -12.26 -3.94 -11.54
C ARG A 105 -12.34 -4.09 -10.02
N SER A 106 -11.41 -4.85 -9.44
CA SER A 106 -11.36 -5.06 -7.99
C SER A 106 -11.06 -3.77 -7.23
N LYS A 107 -10.17 -2.92 -7.75
CA LYS A 107 -9.88 -1.59 -7.19
C LYS A 107 -11.09 -0.66 -7.25
N ILE A 108 -11.75 -0.57 -8.40
CA ILE A 108 -12.97 0.25 -8.55
C ILE A 108 -14.07 -0.25 -7.62
N SER A 109 -14.26 -1.58 -7.52
CA SER A 109 -15.22 -2.15 -6.57
C SER A 109 -14.87 -1.87 -5.11
N MET A 110 -13.58 -1.76 -4.77
CA MET A 110 -13.13 -1.39 -3.41
C MET A 110 -13.43 0.07 -3.11
N MET A 111 -13.15 0.97 -4.06
CA MET A 111 -13.41 2.42 -3.92
C MET A 111 -14.91 2.74 -3.95
N GLY A 112 -15.71 1.94 -4.67
CA GLY A 112 -17.14 2.17 -4.79
C GLY A 112 -17.43 3.50 -5.49
N SER A 113 -18.27 4.34 -4.87
CA SER A 113 -18.58 5.68 -5.39
C SER A 113 -17.37 6.61 -5.39
N ASP A 114 -16.40 6.40 -4.50
CA ASP A 114 -15.20 7.25 -4.41
C ASP A 114 -14.35 7.18 -5.67
N PHE A 115 -14.46 6.10 -6.46
CA PHE A 115 -13.77 6.03 -7.75
C PHE A 115 -14.19 7.16 -8.69
N TRP A 116 -15.40 7.71 -8.58
CA TRP A 116 -15.86 8.78 -9.48
C TRP A 116 -15.60 10.18 -8.92
N GLU A 117 -15.18 10.27 -7.65
CA GLU A 117 -14.96 11.52 -6.92
C GLU A 117 -13.46 11.71 -6.65
N GLU A 118 -12.74 12.34 -7.58
CA GLU A 118 -11.27 12.48 -7.54
C GLU A 118 -10.73 13.09 -6.23
N ARG A 119 -11.50 13.98 -5.59
CA ARG A 119 -11.18 14.56 -4.28
C ARG A 119 -11.03 13.53 -3.14
N ASN A 120 -11.55 12.31 -3.33
CA ASN A 120 -11.47 11.23 -2.34
C ASN A 120 -10.27 10.30 -2.59
N TRP A 121 -9.47 10.51 -3.65
CA TRP A 121 -8.47 9.54 -4.10
C TRP A 121 -7.20 9.48 -3.26
N GLU A 122 -6.93 10.51 -2.45
CA GLU A 122 -5.71 10.62 -1.63
C GLU A 122 -5.49 9.39 -0.72
N MET A 123 -6.56 8.79 -0.19
CA MET A 123 -6.47 7.58 0.65
C MET A 123 -6.31 6.27 -0.14
N TYR A 124 -6.45 6.31 -1.46
CA TYR A 124 -6.43 5.15 -2.36
C TYR A 124 -5.20 5.10 -3.26
N THR A 125 -4.50 6.22 -3.41
CA THR A 125 -3.35 6.33 -4.31
C THR A 125 -2.04 6.54 -3.55
N VAL A 126 -0.92 6.29 -4.23
CA VAL A 126 0.40 6.71 -3.78
C VAL A 126 1.03 7.59 -4.85
N GLY A 127 1.74 8.62 -4.41
CA GLY A 127 2.25 9.70 -5.24
C GLY A 127 2.35 10.96 -4.40
#